data_AF-A0A913Z112-F1
#
_entry.id   AF-A0A913Z112-F1
#
_cell.length_a   1.000
_cell.length_b   1.000
_cell.length_c   1.000
_cell.angle_alpha   90.00
_cell.angle_beta   90.00
_cell.angle_gamma   90.00
#
_symmetry.space_group_name_H-M   'P 1'
#
loop_
_entity.id
_entity.type
_entity.pdbx_description
1 polymer ?
#
loop_
_entity_poly.entity_id
_entity_poly.type
_entity_poly.pdbx_seq_one_letter_code
_entity_poly.pdbx_strand_id
1 'polypeptide(L)'
;MFAVIAVGCLLTFGLANGNWTARRNDASFEDLEFFAWNLECNDAKTVCSKCFVGHPYEGADIVMHTFEYTKDPYKFQFTTQPANQDTKASFVQNDALEKFHFCSEINNSAADISRGWTWTLCLENDFTGLTVPPDCPSPVAVSRLVGHMNDAKLAGQQIMYCLPY
;
A
#
# COMPACT_ATOMS: atom_id res chain seq x y z
N MET A 1 -45.69 -30.69 -24.42
CA MET A 1 -44.28 -30.47 -24.82
C MET A 1 -43.87 -29.13 -24.23
N PHE A 2 -43.30 -29.13 -23.02
CA PHE A 2 -42.93 -27.91 -22.29
C PHE A 2 -41.42 -27.70 -22.43
N ALA A 3 -41.02 -26.60 -23.06
CA ALA A 3 -39.63 -26.18 -23.12
C ALA A 3 -39.27 -25.50 -21.78
N VAL A 4 -38.42 -26.15 -20.98
CA VAL A 4 -37.80 -25.54 -19.80
C VAL A 4 -36.63 -24.71 -20.31
N ILE A 5 -36.80 -23.39 -20.36
CA ILE A 5 -35.70 -22.46 -20.62
C ILE A 5 -34.87 -22.41 -19.34
N ALA A 6 -33.73 -23.10 -19.36
CA ALA A 6 -32.69 -22.95 -18.36
C ALA A 6 -32.12 -21.52 -18.50
N VAL A 7 -32.63 -20.61 -17.68
CA VAL A 7 -32.05 -19.27 -17.51
C VAL A 7 -30.71 -19.46 -16.82
N GLY A 8 -29.66 -19.48 -17.63
CA GLY A 8 -28.28 -19.50 -17.17
C GLY A 8 -28.04 -18.31 -16.26
N CYS A 9 -27.84 -18.61 -14.98
CA CYS A 9 -27.26 -17.69 -14.03
C CYS A 9 -25.78 -17.54 -14.40
N LEU A 10 -25.51 -16.79 -15.48
CA LEU A 10 -24.21 -16.20 -15.77
C LEU A 10 -23.90 -15.27 -14.60
N LEU A 11 -23.26 -15.83 -13.58
CA LEU A 11 -22.52 -15.09 -12.58
C LEU A 11 -21.47 -14.29 -13.34
N THR A 12 -21.83 -13.08 -13.73
CA THR A 12 -20.85 -12.05 -14.08
C THR A 12 -20.10 -11.75 -12.78
N PHE A 13 -19.11 -12.58 -12.48
CA PHE A 13 -17.97 -12.15 -11.69
C PHE A 13 -17.32 -11.04 -12.52
N GLY A 14 -17.85 -9.82 -12.36
CA GLY A 14 -17.13 -8.64 -12.79
C GLY A 14 -15.73 -8.76 -12.23
N LEU A 15 -14.73 -8.46 -13.07
CA LEU A 15 -13.37 -8.26 -12.62
C LEU A 15 -13.43 -7.10 -11.60
N ALA A 16 -13.65 -7.44 -10.33
CA ALA A 16 -13.64 -6.46 -9.28
C ALA A 16 -12.20 -5.94 -9.24
N ASN A 17 -12.00 -4.70 -9.67
CA ASN A 17 -10.73 -4.04 -9.51
C ASN A 17 -10.47 -3.91 -8.01
N GLY A 18 -9.42 -4.56 -7.53
CA GLY A 18 -8.97 -4.49 -6.14
C GLY A 18 -8.27 -3.17 -5.80
N ASN A 19 -8.22 -2.23 -6.74
CA ASN A 19 -7.71 -0.88 -6.51
C ASN A 19 -8.76 -0.11 -5.72
N TRP A 20 -8.33 0.59 -4.68
CA TRP A 20 -9.18 1.63 -4.12
C TRP A 20 -9.34 2.81 -5.09
N THR A 21 -10.38 3.63 -4.89
CA THR A 21 -10.65 4.75 -5.81
C THR A 21 -9.89 5.98 -5.36
N ALA A 22 -8.93 6.46 -6.17
CA ALA A 22 -8.29 7.74 -5.92
C ALA A 22 -9.29 8.89 -6.14
N ARG A 23 -9.35 9.83 -5.20
CA ARG A 23 -10.12 11.07 -5.32
C ARG A 23 -9.21 12.28 -5.35
N ARG A 24 -7.96 12.13 -4.91
CA ARG A 24 -6.95 13.18 -4.83
C ARG A 24 -5.63 12.73 -5.44
N ASN A 25 -4.75 13.71 -5.64
CA ASN A 25 -3.39 13.49 -6.15
C ASN A 25 -2.34 13.48 -5.03
N ASP A 26 -2.76 13.60 -3.77
CA ASP A 26 -1.92 13.51 -2.57
C ASP A 26 -2.26 12.24 -1.79
N ALA A 27 -1.25 11.58 -1.25
CA ALA A 27 -1.42 10.39 -0.43
C ALA A 27 -1.79 10.75 1.02
N SER A 28 -2.80 11.60 1.15
CA SER A 28 -3.46 11.85 2.43
C SER A 28 -4.27 10.61 2.83
N PHE A 29 -4.26 10.26 4.11
CA PHE A 29 -4.81 9.00 4.58
C PHE A 29 -6.34 8.98 4.67
N GLU A 30 -7.04 10.05 4.31
CA GLU A 30 -8.41 10.25 4.76
C GLU A 30 -9.46 9.46 3.96
N ASP A 31 -9.10 8.90 2.79
CA ASP A 31 -10.07 8.31 1.85
C ASP A 31 -9.61 7.01 1.15
N LEU A 32 -8.92 6.08 1.82
CA LEU A 32 -8.51 4.77 1.25
C LEU A 32 -8.22 4.84 -0.25
N GLU A 33 -7.14 5.52 -0.66
CA GLU A 33 -6.91 5.82 -2.08
C GLU A 33 -5.84 4.90 -2.71
N PHE A 34 -5.91 4.69 -4.03
CA PHE A 34 -4.89 3.94 -4.78
C PHE A 34 -3.96 4.87 -5.55
N PHE A 35 -2.66 4.72 -5.32
CA PHE A 35 -1.61 5.47 -6.02
C PHE A 35 -0.64 4.52 -6.72
N ALA A 36 -0.02 4.99 -7.79
CA ALA A 36 1.16 4.36 -8.38
C ALA A 36 2.31 5.35 -8.39
N TRP A 37 3.46 4.94 -7.85
CA TRP A 37 4.64 5.79 -7.78
C TRP A 37 5.84 5.13 -8.43
N ASN A 38 6.43 5.90 -9.35
CA ASN A 38 7.75 5.62 -9.86
C ASN A 38 8.80 5.92 -8.79
N LEU A 39 9.63 4.92 -8.51
CA LEU A 39 10.77 5.04 -7.61
C LEU A 39 11.89 5.83 -8.27
N GLU A 40 12.66 6.51 -7.45
CA GLU A 40 13.87 7.21 -7.85
C GLU A 40 15.07 6.33 -7.51
N CYS A 41 15.83 5.92 -8.52
CA CYS A 41 16.95 5.01 -8.36
C CYS A 41 18.29 5.75 -8.33
N ASN A 42 19.25 5.18 -7.59
CA ASN A 42 20.66 5.59 -7.70
C ASN A 42 21.23 5.28 -9.10
N ASP A 43 22.42 5.82 -9.40
CA ASP A 43 23.07 5.65 -10.71
C ASP A 43 23.30 4.17 -11.09
N ALA A 44 23.56 3.33 -10.10
CA ALA A 44 23.77 1.88 -10.29
C ALA A 44 22.45 1.10 -10.48
N LYS A 45 21.29 1.74 -10.33
CA LYS A 45 19.96 1.10 -10.31
C LYS A 45 19.85 -0.07 -9.32
N THR A 46 20.59 -0.01 -8.21
CA THR A 46 20.64 -1.06 -7.17
C THR A 46 19.76 -0.73 -5.97
N VAL A 47 19.53 0.57 -5.72
CA VAL A 47 18.68 1.07 -4.64
C VAL A 47 17.74 2.10 -5.26
N CYS A 48 16.43 1.90 -5.06
CA CYS A 48 15.39 2.80 -5.53
C CYS A 48 14.46 3.15 -4.38
N SER A 49 14.07 4.41 -4.27
CA SER A 49 13.25 4.86 -3.15
C SER A 49 12.20 5.88 -3.57
N LYS A 50 11.20 6.04 -2.70
CA LYS A 50 10.25 7.14 -2.77
C LYS A 50 10.02 7.70 -1.37
N CYS A 51 10.17 9.01 -1.25
CA CYS A 51 9.78 9.75 -0.06
C CYS A 51 8.45 10.44 -0.30
N PHE A 52 7.58 10.43 0.70
CA PHE A 52 6.32 11.13 0.65
C PHE A 52 5.86 11.50 2.05
N VAL A 53 5.13 12.61 2.12
CA VAL A 53 4.57 13.10 3.36
C VAL A 53 3.16 12.57 3.51
N GLY A 54 2.88 11.99 4.66
CA GLY A 54 1.57 11.48 5.02
C GLY A 54 0.94 12.28 6.16
N HIS A 55 -0.36 12.51 6.07
CA HIS A 55 -1.19 13.13 7.10
C HIS A 55 -2.16 12.09 7.67
N PRO A 56 -1.78 11.35 8.74
CA PRO A 56 -2.51 10.15 9.15
C PRO A 56 -3.95 10.43 9.57
N TYR A 57 -4.21 11.62 10.14
CA TYR A 57 -5.55 12.16 10.41
C TYR A 57 -5.45 13.65 10.79
N GLU A 58 -6.59 14.33 10.84
CA GLU A 58 -6.68 15.74 11.24
C GLU A 58 -6.10 15.96 12.65
N GLY A 59 -5.15 16.88 12.78
CA GLY A 59 -4.48 17.19 14.06
C GLY A 59 -3.36 16.23 14.46
N ALA A 60 -3.07 15.21 13.65
CA ALA A 60 -1.87 14.39 13.82
C ALA A 60 -0.60 15.12 13.35
N ASP A 61 0.55 14.74 13.91
CA ASP A 61 1.83 15.18 13.39
C ASP A 61 2.04 14.69 11.95
N ILE A 62 2.68 15.54 11.15
CA ILE A 62 3.08 15.20 9.79
C ILE A 62 4.17 14.13 9.86
N VAL A 63 4.00 13.07 9.06
CA VAL A 63 4.94 11.95 9.05
C VAL A 63 5.60 11.82 7.68
N MET A 64 6.93 11.68 7.67
CA MET A 64 7.65 11.33 6.45
C MET A 64 7.67 9.81 6.31
N HIS A 65 7.23 9.31 5.16
CA HIS A 65 7.37 7.92 4.80
C HIS A 65 8.45 7.77 3.73
N THR A 66 9.22 6.70 3.85
CA THR A 66 10.19 6.30 2.84
C THR A 66 9.97 4.84 2.50
N PHE A 67 9.66 4.57 1.24
CA PHE A 67 9.76 3.22 0.69
C PHE A 67 11.11 3.07 -0.02
N GLU A 68 11.81 1.98 0.24
CA GLU A 68 13.08 1.64 -0.39
C GLU A 68 13.05 0.19 -0.89
N TYR A 69 13.50 0.01 -2.13
CA TYR A 69 13.72 -1.27 -2.79
C TYR A 69 15.22 -1.40 -3.10
N THR A 70 15.83 -2.50 -2.64
CA THR A 70 17.19 -2.90 -3.01
C THR A 70 17.12 -4.16 -3.87
N LYS A 71 17.95 -4.24 -4.93
CA LYS A 71 17.90 -5.35 -5.91
C LYS A 71 18.70 -6.60 -5.49
N ASP A 72 19.77 -6.46 -4.71
CA ASP A 72 20.62 -7.59 -4.32
C ASP A 72 21.22 -7.41 -2.90
N PRO A 73 20.70 -8.13 -1.88
CA PRO A 73 19.51 -8.99 -1.94
C PRO A 73 18.23 -8.17 -2.19
N TYR A 74 17.17 -8.82 -2.66
CA TYR A 74 15.88 -8.16 -2.83
C TYR A 74 15.34 -7.76 -1.45
N LYS A 75 15.32 -6.47 -1.18
CA LYS A 75 14.88 -5.94 0.10
C LYS A 75 13.87 -4.83 -0.10
N PHE A 76 12.76 -4.93 0.61
CA PHE A 76 11.72 -3.94 0.68
C PHE A 76 11.74 -3.35 2.08
N GLN A 77 11.75 -2.03 2.18
CA GLN A 77 11.83 -1.33 3.44
C GLN A 77 10.86 -0.18 3.44
N PHE A 78 10.05 -0.11 4.50
CA PHE A 78 9.14 0.99 4.75
C PHE A 78 9.55 1.65 6.06
N THR A 79 9.94 2.91 5.99
CA THR A 79 10.29 3.74 7.13
C THR A 79 9.22 4.80 7.33
N THR A 80 8.87 5.04 8.58
CA THR A 80 7.92 6.06 9.03
C THR A 80 8.63 6.91 10.08
N GLN A 81 8.81 8.21 9.80
CA GLN A 81 9.59 9.14 10.60
C GLN A 81 8.69 10.29 11.09
N PRO A 82 8.00 10.12 12.24
CA PRO A 82 7.43 11.22 12.99
C PRO A 82 8.54 12.04 13.67
N ALA A 83 8.20 13.20 14.24
CA ALA A 83 9.18 14.13 14.81
C ALA A 83 10.04 13.58 15.97
N ASN A 84 9.62 12.48 16.60
CA ASN A 84 10.20 12.00 17.86
C ASN A 84 10.70 10.54 17.86
N GLN A 85 10.32 9.70 16.87
CA GLN A 85 10.72 8.30 16.85
C GLN A 85 10.54 7.64 15.48
N ASP A 86 11.62 7.12 14.90
CA ASP A 86 11.54 6.40 13.63
C ASP A 86 11.04 4.96 13.83
N THR A 87 10.08 4.56 13.00
CA THR A 87 9.63 3.17 12.88
C THR A 87 10.02 2.61 11.53
N LYS A 88 10.48 1.36 11.50
CA LYS A 88 10.97 0.72 10.29
C LYS A 88 10.48 -0.71 10.20
N ALA A 89 9.89 -1.06 9.06
CA ALA A 89 9.55 -2.42 8.67
C ALA A 89 10.40 -2.80 7.45
N SER A 90 10.94 -4.02 7.42
CA SER A 90 11.68 -4.51 6.25
C SER A 90 11.45 -5.98 6.00
N PHE A 91 11.35 -6.32 4.73
CA PHE A 91 11.24 -7.68 4.22
C PHE A 91 12.40 -7.94 3.24
N VAL A 92 13.02 -9.12 3.35
CA VAL A 92 14.17 -9.52 2.51
C VAL A 92 13.85 -10.87 1.90
N GLN A 93 14.11 -11.02 0.60
CA GLN A 93 13.99 -12.27 -0.13
C GLN A 93 15.18 -12.47 -1.08
N ASN A 94 15.44 -13.72 -1.43
CA ASN A 94 16.55 -14.06 -2.34
C ASN A 94 16.12 -14.08 -3.81
N ASP A 95 14.85 -14.37 -4.07
CA ASP A 95 14.27 -14.41 -5.41
C ASP A 95 13.23 -13.28 -5.56
N ALA A 96 13.39 -12.43 -6.57
CA ALA A 96 12.44 -11.35 -6.86
C ALA A 96 11.07 -11.85 -7.33
N LEU A 97 11.04 -13.05 -7.93
CA LEU A 97 9.84 -13.64 -8.52
C LEU A 97 9.03 -14.44 -7.51
N GLU A 98 9.62 -14.75 -6.35
CA GLU A 98 8.89 -15.39 -5.26
C GLU A 98 7.80 -14.45 -4.75
N LYS A 99 6.56 -14.95 -4.72
CA LYS A 99 5.43 -14.18 -4.20
C LYS A 99 5.52 -14.06 -2.68
N PHE A 100 5.33 -12.86 -2.15
CA PHE A 100 5.28 -12.62 -0.72
C PHE A 100 4.05 -11.78 -0.33
N HIS A 101 3.63 -11.97 0.91
CA HIS A 101 2.65 -11.13 1.59
C HIS A 101 3.10 -10.99 3.05
N PHE A 102 3.50 -9.79 3.43
CA PHE A 102 4.02 -9.45 4.75
C PHE A 102 3.16 -8.36 5.36
N CYS A 103 2.58 -8.61 6.53
CA CYS A 103 1.84 -7.59 7.27
C CYS A 103 2.45 -7.36 8.66
N SER A 104 2.46 -6.11 9.08
CA SER A 104 2.86 -5.67 10.40
C SER A 104 1.79 -4.74 10.95
N GLU A 105 1.47 -4.91 12.23
CA GLU A 105 0.51 -4.07 12.94
C GLU A 105 1.26 -3.21 13.96
N ILE A 106 0.89 -1.94 14.04
CA ILE A 106 1.36 -1.00 15.04
C ILE A 106 0.14 -0.51 15.79
N ASN A 107 0.15 -0.72 17.11
CA ASN A 107 -0.94 -0.33 18.00
C ASN A 107 -0.49 0.80 18.91
N ASN A 108 -1.30 1.85 19.01
CA ASN A 108 -1.16 2.87 20.03
C ASN A 108 -2.40 2.88 20.92
N SER A 109 -2.28 2.25 22.08
CA SER A 109 -3.27 2.34 23.15
C SER A 109 -3.03 3.63 23.95
N ALA A 110 -3.40 4.78 23.37
CA ALA A 110 -3.34 6.05 24.08
C ALA A 110 -4.32 6.05 25.28
N ALA A 111 -3.93 6.70 26.38
CA ALA A 111 -4.81 6.85 27.56
C ALA A 111 -6.09 7.65 27.24
N ASP A 112 -5.98 8.55 26.26
CA ASP A 112 -7.12 9.21 25.64
C ASP A 112 -7.63 8.32 24.49
N ILE A 113 -8.81 7.72 24.69
CA ILE A 113 -9.45 6.83 23.71
C ILE A 113 -9.63 7.54 22.37
N SER A 114 -9.83 8.85 22.33
CA SER A 114 -9.97 9.59 21.06
C SER A 114 -8.68 9.61 20.22
N ARG A 115 -7.54 9.25 20.80
CA ARG A 115 -6.22 9.22 20.17
C ARG A 115 -5.69 7.82 19.94
N GLY A 116 -6.43 6.79 20.36
CA GLY A 116 -6.05 5.41 20.11
C GLY A 116 -6.22 5.05 18.64
N TRP A 117 -5.25 4.35 18.10
CA TRP A 117 -5.27 3.89 16.70
C TRP A 117 -4.53 2.57 16.53
N THR A 118 -4.90 1.86 15.47
CA THR A 118 -4.20 0.68 14.96
C THR A 118 -3.86 0.91 13.50
N TRP A 119 -2.57 0.89 13.15
CA TRP A 119 -2.10 0.92 11.76
C TRP A 119 -1.63 -0.47 11.35
N THR A 120 -2.19 -0.97 10.25
CA THR A 120 -1.72 -2.19 9.59
C THR A 120 -0.99 -1.81 8.31
N LEU A 121 0.29 -2.14 8.22
CA LEU A 121 1.09 -2.07 7.00
C LEU A 121 1.20 -3.47 6.41
N CYS A 122 0.68 -3.67 5.21
CA CYS A 122 0.94 -4.85 4.40
C CYS A 122 1.78 -4.49 3.18
N LEU A 123 2.75 -5.35 2.84
CA LEU A 123 3.59 -5.30 1.66
C LEU A 123 3.45 -6.63 0.91
N GLU A 124 3.24 -6.57 -0.39
CA GLU A 124 3.16 -7.76 -1.26
C GLU A 124 3.65 -7.47 -2.67
N ASN A 125 3.98 -8.51 -3.43
CA ASN A 125 4.27 -8.44 -4.86
C ASN A 125 3.31 -9.29 -5.71
N ASP A 126 2.13 -9.63 -5.16
CA ASP A 126 1.04 -10.21 -5.96
C ASP A 126 0.12 -9.10 -6.47
N PHE A 127 0.19 -8.83 -7.77
CA PHE A 127 -0.64 -7.81 -8.42
C PHE A 127 -1.95 -8.36 -8.99
N THR A 128 -2.27 -9.65 -8.73
CA THR A 128 -3.48 -10.28 -9.23
C THR A 128 -4.72 -9.52 -8.74
N GLY A 129 -5.56 -9.07 -9.67
CA GLY A 129 -6.78 -8.31 -9.37
C GLY A 129 -6.57 -6.80 -9.21
N LEU A 130 -5.33 -6.30 -9.35
CA LEU A 130 -5.05 -4.86 -9.40
C LEU A 130 -4.94 -4.40 -10.85
N THR A 131 -5.46 -3.20 -11.13
CA THR A 131 -5.18 -2.52 -12.40
C THR A 131 -3.85 -1.80 -12.28
N VAL A 132 -2.84 -2.27 -13.01
CA VAL A 132 -1.53 -1.61 -13.11
C VAL A 132 -1.64 -0.42 -14.06
N PRO A 133 -1.40 0.82 -13.59
CA PRO A 133 -1.44 1.99 -14.45
C PRO A 133 -0.36 1.96 -15.56
N PRO A 134 -0.61 2.52 -16.76
CA PRO A 134 0.37 2.51 -17.85
C PRO A 134 1.69 3.22 -17.55
N ASP A 135 1.71 4.14 -16.58
CA ASP A 135 2.88 4.86 -16.09
C ASP A 135 3.67 4.08 -15.02
N CYS A 136 3.27 2.85 -14.72
CA CYS A 136 3.96 1.89 -13.86
C CYS A 136 4.54 0.73 -14.70
N PRO A 137 5.73 0.90 -15.33
CA PRO A 137 6.22 -0.07 -16.30
C PRO A 137 6.71 -1.38 -15.68
N SER A 138 7.15 -1.34 -14.43
CA SER A 138 7.71 -2.48 -13.72
C SER A 138 7.30 -2.44 -12.25
N PRO A 139 6.11 -2.96 -11.90
CA PRO A 139 5.65 -2.99 -10.51
C PRO A 139 6.51 -3.94 -9.69
N VAL A 140 6.93 -3.52 -8.50
CA VAL A 140 7.79 -4.31 -7.60
C VAL A 140 7.13 -4.67 -6.28
N ALA A 141 6.24 -3.82 -5.78
CA ALA A 141 5.46 -4.09 -4.58
C ALA A 141 4.20 -3.22 -4.54
N VAL A 142 3.22 -3.65 -3.77
CA VAL A 142 2.11 -2.84 -3.31
C VAL A 142 2.19 -2.75 -1.80
N SER A 143 2.16 -1.53 -1.25
CA SER A 143 1.86 -1.33 0.16
C SER A 143 0.39 -1.05 0.35
N ARG A 144 -0.17 -1.57 1.44
CA ARG A 144 -1.46 -1.12 1.99
C ARG A 144 -1.21 -0.68 3.41
N LEU A 145 -1.50 0.58 3.70
CA LEU A 145 -1.46 1.11 5.04
C LEU A 145 -2.89 1.47 5.43
N VAL A 146 -3.46 0.73 6.37
CA VAL A 146 -4.84 0.89 6.85
C VAL A 146 -4.81 1.29 8.31
N GLY A 147 -5.48 2.38 8.63
CA GLY A 147 -5.65 2.92 9.97
C GLY A 147 -7.07 2.68 10.44
N HIS A 148 -7.18 2.06 11.61
CA HIS A 148 -8.41 1.95 12.36
C HIS A 148 -8.37 2.97 13.48
N MET A 149 -9.19 4.01 13.34
CA MET A 149 -9.37 5.04 14.35
C MET A 149 -10.49 4.62 15.30
N ASN A 150 -10.39 5.01 16.58
CA ASN A 150 -11.40 4.65 17.58
C ASN A 150 -12.80 5.25 17.32
N ASP A 151 -12.93 6.24 16.43
CA ASP A 151 -14.21 6.74 15.93
C ASP A 151 -14.83 5.85 14.82
N ALA A 152 -14.27 4.65 14.64
CA ALA A 152 -14.64 3.65 13.64
C ALA A 152 -14.42 4.09 12.18
N LYS A 153 -13.73 5.21 11.94
CA LYS A 153 -13.32 5.58 10.59
C LYS A 153 -12.11 4.75 10.16
N LEU A 154 -12.20 4.26 8.94
CA LEU A 154 -11.07 3.69 8.23
C LEU A 154 -10.38 4.80 7.45
N ALA A 155 -9.09 4.90 7.68
CA ALA A 155 -8.17 5.73 6.93
C ALA A 155 -7.17 4.80 6.25
N GLY A 156 -6.56 5.24 5.15
CA GLY A 156 -5.49 4.46 4.56
C GLY A 156 -5.11 4.88 3.16
N GLN A 157 -4.10 4.18 2.66
CA GLN A 157 -3.63 4.27 1.28
C GLN A 157 -3.16 2.91 0.78
N GLN A 158 -3.31 2.69 -0.52
CA GLN A 158 -2.75 1.58 -1.27
C GLN A 158 -1.81 2.17 -2.30
N ILE A 159 -0.52 1.81 -2.24
CA ILE A 159 0.49 2.38 -3.12
C ILE A 159 1.18 1.26 -3.88
N MET A 160 1.11 1.30 -5.20
CA MET A 160 1.93 0.48 -6.09
C MET A 160 3.26 1.18 -6.34
N TYR A 161 4.36 0.50 -6.07
CA TYR A 161 5.71 1.00 -6.34
C TYR A 161 6.25 0.40 -7.63
N CYS A 162 6.80 1.26 -8.48
CA CYS A 162 7.19 0.94 -9.84
C CYS A 162 8.66 1.31 -10.05
N LEU A 163 9.45 0.41 -10.62
CA LEU A 163 10.80 0.76 -11.08
C LEU A 163 10.72 1.62 -12.35
N PRO A 164 11.56 2.65 -12.47
CA PRO A 164 11.73 3.36 -13.73
C PRO A 164 12.41 2.45 -14.76
N TYR A 165 12.21 2.73 -16.05
CA TYR A 165 12.85 2.02 -17.17
C TYR A 165 14.39 1.95 -17.04
#